data_AF-A0A9P6ZL15-F1
#
_entry.id   AF-A0A9P6ZL15-F1
#
_cell.length_a   1.000
_cell.length_b   1.000
_cell.length_c   1.000
_cell.angle_alpha   90.00
_cell.angle_beta   90.00
_cell.angle_gamma   90.00
#
_symmetry.space_group_name_H-M   'P 1'
#
loop_
_entity.id
_entity.type
_entity.pdbx_description
1 polymer ?
#
loop_
_entity_poly.entity_id
_entity_poly.type
_entity_poly.pdbx_seq_one_letter_code
_entity_poly.pdbx_strand_id
1 'polypeptide(L)'
;MQYPDEINDLAQLTMEQFVGHSQHLFKQIKDLPSEVDFIRFVLAGRVGQQATEEPDQCRVTLNCLQGLPPLPQTRISRDLDSAIGVSCTLPYTSALAIWPIPPFKEMLTKDNHAQSHAYNAQGDKILVPMHKIPNVPLGKVQQRHVVRILFPRLYSADGAAPVSQKDLALIYDNCLRPTLAEVLPEFADRAPTSYAAAYMQSRTRSGGLAFNTLDVPWNRLEEIAAMLLAKLQEQKPAFRDAYFIHELRGTKGGTIHDGEKDWERQMAFQDMFEHVDVDNLDPREWLVDVALTIGVEEHVVTWRESFLELPFDQAQYCVCTPDQWKMHFDRIFPRTVREARASGQNFPSCSYYKSYIALASAVEDAHLIRIRAALRKEFDKLAWAPWTLADRMWGTGAKTSRAWKVIPREKKGGPMIAINPRCHNQRVSLRVFDQPDEDYATNSNSGED
;
A
#
# COMPACT_ATOMS: atom_id res chain seq x y z
N MET A 1 -37.04 11.74 8.39
CA MET A 1 -35.59 11.85 8.64
C MET A 1 -34.93 11.56 7.31
N GLN A 2 -34.54 12.60 6.58
CA GLN A 2 -33.95 12.47 5.24
C GLN A 2 -32.50 11.99 5.34
N TYR A 3 -32.16 11.10 4.41
CA TYR A 3 -30.97 10.24 4.32
C TYR A 3 -29.74 11.00 3.71
N PRO A 4 -28.53 10.40 3.63
CA PRO A 4 -27.26 11.08 3.32
C PRO A 4 -27.11 11.68 1.90
N ASP A 5 -28.17 11.68 1.11
CA ASP A 5 -28.19 11.92 -0.34
C ASP A 5 -28.74 13.32 -0.72
N GLU A 6 -28.97 14.19 0.28
CA GLU A 6 -29.41 15.57 0.07
C GLU A 6 -28.35 16.39 -0.67
N ILE A 7 -28.73 16.93 -1.83
CA ILE A 7 -27.93 17.88 -2.61
C ILE A 7 -27.99 19.25 -1.91
N ASN A 8 -27.13 19.41 -0.91
CA ASN A 8 -26.96 20.63 -0.14
C ASN A 8 -25.80 21.46 -0.70
N ASP A 9 -25.89 22.79 -0.60
CA ASP A 9 -24.81 23.68 -1.02
C ASP A 9 -23.52 23.35 -0.26
N LEU A 10 -22.42 23.21 -1.00
CA LEU A 10 -21.14 22.80 -0.42
C LEU A 10 -20.35 24.02 0.04
N ALA A 11 -20.12 24.14 1.34
CA ALA A 11 -19.16 25.07 1.92
C ALA A 11 -17.85 24.34 2.25
N GLN A 12 -16.73 25.03 2.10
CA GLN A 12 -15.42 24.52 2.50
C GLN A 12 -14.88 25.38 3.64
N LEU A 13 -14.51 24.75 4.76
CA LEU A 13 -13.88 25.41 5.89
C LEU A 13 -12.42 24.98 6.04
N THR A 14 -11.59 25.91 6.53
CA THR A 14 -10.26 25.60 7.07
C THR A 14 -10.38 24.86 8.41
N MET A 15 -9.29 24.25 8.88
CA MET A 15 -9.25 23.64 10.22
C MET A 15 -9.56 24.66 11.33
N GLU A 16 -8.99 25.86 11.22
CA GLU A 16 -9.22 26.94 12.18
C GLU A 16 -10.70 27.37 12.22
N GLN A 17 -11.31 27.56 11.05
CA GLN A 17 -12.72 27.92 10.96
C GLN A 17 -13.63 26.81 11.50
N PHE A 18 -13.33 25.55 11.20
CA PHE A 18 -14.07 24.41 11.72
C PHE A 18 -13.97 24.35 13.24
N VAL A 19 -12.75 24.36 13.80
CA VAL A 19 -12.54 24.33 15.26
C VAL A 19 -13.19 25.52 15.95
N GLY A 20 -13.04 26.73 15.40
CA GLY A 20 -13.65 27.93 15.94
C GLY A 20 -15.18 27.84 15.98
N HIS A 21 -15.80 27.33 14.91
CA HIS A 21 -17.24 27.13 14.85
C HIS A 21 -17.71 25.99 15.79
N SER A 22 -16.99 24.87 15.86
CA SER A 22 -17.27 23.78 16.80
C SER A 22 -17.21 24.27 18.25
N GLN A 23 -16.18 25.04 18.61
CA GLN A 23 -16.05 25.62 19.95
C GLN A 23 -17.16 26.61 20.26
N HIS A 24 -17.59 27.39 19.28
CA HIS A 24 -18.72 28.31 19.45
C HIS A 24 -20.02 27.55 19.74
N LEU A 25 -20.35 26.54 18.93
CA LEU A 25 -21.53 25.69 19.14
C LEU A 25 -21.46 24.95 20.47
N PHE A 26 -20.29 24.38 20.82
CA PHE A 26 -20.09 23.69 22.09
C PHE A 26 -20.35 24.59 23.31
N LYS A 27 -19.90 25.84 23.26
CA LYS A 27 -20.16 26.84 24.33
C LYS A 27 -21.62 27.26 24.42
N GLN A 28 -22.41 27.05 23.38
CA GLN A 28 -23.83 27.39 23.33
C GLN A 28 -24.75 26.25 23.77
N ILE A 29 -24.21 25.06 24.04
CA ILE A 29 -24.98 23.92 24.54
C ILE A 29 -25.60 24.27 25.89
N LYS A 30 -26.92 24.37 25.90
CA LYS A 30 -27.73 24.63 27.11
C LYS A 30 -28.89 23.63 27.25
N ASP A 31 -29.24 22.95 26.16
CA ASP A 31 -30.37 22.04 26.03
C ASP A 31 -30.12 21.02 24.91
N LEU A 32 -31.00 20.03 24.79
CA LEU A 32 -30.90 18.96 23.78
C LEU A 32 -30.88 19.50 22.33
N PRO A 33 -31.68 20.52 21.95
CA PRO A 33 -31.61 21.12 20.61
C PRO A 33 -30.24 21.73 20.27
N SER A 34 -29.62 22.49 21.17
CA SER A 34 -28.29 23.09 20.95
C SER A 34 -27.16 22.05 20.93
N GLU A 35 -27.31 20.93 21.64
CA GLU A 35 -26.40 19.78 21.55
C GLU A 35 -26.47 19.09 20.17
N VAL A 36 -27.67 18.95 19.62
CA VAL A 36 -27.88 18.37 18.28
C VAL A 36 -27.21 19.19 17.18
N ASP A 37 -27.21 20.53 17.28
CA ASP A 37 -26.54 21.39 16.31
C ASP A 37 -25.01 21.22 16.33
N PHE A 38 -24.41 21.10 17.53
CA PHE A 38 -22.99 20.76 17.67
C PHE A 38 -22.66 19.39 17.05
N ILE A 39 -23.46 18.36 17.36
CA ILE A 39 -23.27 17.00 16.84
C ILE A 39 -23.42 16.98 15.30
N ARG A 40 -24.45 17.64 14.76
CA ARG A 40 -24.68 17.75 13.31
C ARG A 40 -23.54 18.44 12.59
N PHE A 41 -22.98 19.49 13.18
CA PHE A 41 -21.82 20.16 12.60
C PHE A 41 -20.57 19.28 12.63
N VAL A 42 -20.21 18.73 13.79
CA VAL A 42 -18.94 18.03 13.98
C VAL A 42 -18.92 16.65 13.30
N LEU A 43 -20.04 15.91 13.36
CA LEU A 43 -20.10 14.54 12.84
C LEU A 43 -20.67 14.45 11.42
N ALA A 44 -21.59 15.34 11.06
CA ALA A 44 -22.27 15.29 9.76
C ALA A 44 -21.92 16.46 8.83
N GLY A 45 -21.11 17.43 9.28
CA GLY A 45 -20.73 18.60 8.50
C GLY A 45 -21.93 19.45 8.11
N ARG A 46 -23.00 19.52 8.91
CA ARG A 46 -24.20 20.30 8.58
C ARG A 46 -24.20 21.63 9.31
N VAL A 47 -24.45 22.72 8.58
CA VAL A 47 -24.64 24.07 9.13
C VAL A 47 -25.95 24.64 8.59
N GLY A 48 -26.80 25.19 9.47
CA GLY A 48 -28.05 25.84 9.11
C GLY A 48 -28.60 26.65 10.30
N GLN A 49 -29.35 27.72 10.02
CA GLN A 49 -30.03 28.50 11.05
C GLN A 49 -31.25 27.74 11.61
N GLN A 50 -31.52 27.92 12.90
CA GLN A 50 -32.60 27.25 13.63
C GLN A 50 -33.99 27.40 12.98
N ALA A 51 -34.74 26.29 12.97
CA ALA A 51 -36.18 26.18 13.15
C ALA A 51 -37.13 26.97 12.22
N THR A 52 -36.98 26.85 10.89
CA THR A 52 -38.14 26.94 9.98
C THR A 52 -38.10 25.79 8.96
N GLU A 53 -39.26 25.44 8.42
CA GLU A 53 -39.59 24.13 7.83
C GLU A 53 -38.78 23.71 6.59
N GLU A 54 -37.94 24.58 6.03
CA GLU A 54 -36.91 24.21 5.05
C GLU A 54 -35.60 24.98 5.35
N PRO A 55 -34.67 24.40 6.12
CA PRO A 55 -33.38 25.02 6.35
C PRO A 55 -32.50 24.89 5.11
N ASP A 56 -31.94 26.02 4.64
CA ASP A 56 -30.75 26.07 3.78
C ASP A 56 -29.59 25.40 4.56
N GLN A 57 -29.57 24.06 4.58
CA GLN A 57 -28.49 23.29 5.17
C GLN A 57 -27.35 23.29 4.17
N CYS A 58 -26.24 23.93 4.49
CA CYS A 58 -25.02 23.74 3.73
C CYS A 58 -24.25 22.55 4.29
N ARG A 59 -23.62 21.78 3.40
CA ARG A 59 -22.70 20.71 3.76
C ARG A 59 -21.29 21.28 3.79
N VAL A 60 -20.67 21.22 4.95
CA VAL A 60 -19.31 21.65 5.19
C VAL A 60 -18.35 20.49 4.91
N THR A 61 -17.35 20.78 4.08
CA THR A 61 -16.16 19.94 3.93
C THR A 61 -14.96 20.63 4.56
N LEU A 62 -14.10 19.84 5.19
CA LEU A 62 -12.89 20.33 5.81
C LEU A 62 -11.74 20.29 4.81
N ASN A 63 -11.12 21.44 4.54
CA ASN A 63 -9.86 21.51 3.83
C ASN A 63 -8.74 21.82 4.81
N CYS A 64 -8.16 20.76 5.37
CA CYS A 64 -7.08 20.87 6.35
C CYS A 64 -5.82 21.56 5.80
N LEU A 65 -5.68 21.73 4.48
CA LEU A 65 -4.53 22.41 3.86
C LEU A 65 -4.76 23.91 3.66
N GLN A 66 -6.01 24.36 3.66
CA GLN A 66 -6.33 25.75 3.38
C GLN A 66 -5.97 26.61 4.59
N GLY A 67 -5.19 27.66 4.35
CA GLY A 67 -4.75 28.59 5.39
C GLY A 67 -3.61 28.06 6.27
N LEU A 68 -3.05 26.89 5.98
CA LEU A 68 -1.86 26.43 6.72
C LEU A 68 -0.65 27.30 6.39
N PRO A 69 0.17 27.67 7.40
CA PRO A 69 1.47 28.27 7.16
C PRO A 69 2.39 27.26 6.44
N PRO A 70 3.49 27.72 5.83
CA PRO A 70 4.55 26.82 5.37
C PRO A 70 4.96 25.86 6.49
N LEU A 71 5.23 24.60 6.14
CA LEU A 71 5.69 23.61 7.11
C LEU A 71 6.92 24.15 7.86
N PRO A 72 6.93 24.12 9.21
CA PRO A 72 8.10 24.45 10.00
C PRO A 72 9.26 23.48 9.68
N GLN A 73 10.43 23.75 10.25
CA GLN A 73 11.57 22.85 10.13
C GLN A 73 11.17 21.43 10.59
N THR A 74 11.25 20.49 9.66
CA THR A 74 10.98 19.08 9.93
C THR A 74 12.23 18.42 10.50
N ARG A 75 12.03 17.47 11.42
CA ARG A 75 13.05 16.52 11.84
C ARG A 75 12.69 15.16 11.25
N ILE A 76 13.64 14.55 10.56
CA ILE A 76 13.48 13.22 9.99
C ILE A 76 14.48 12.31 10.68
N SER A 77 13.99 11.24 11.28
CA SER A 77 14.83 10.15 11.78
C SER A 77 14.41 8.83 11.15
N ARG A 78 15.32 7.87 11.16
CA ARG A 78 15.13 6.50 10.69
C ARG A 78 15.24 5.54 11.85
N ASP A 79 14.57 4.40 11.76
CA ASP A 79 14.75 3.24 12.65
C ASP A 79 14.76 1.98 11.78
N LEU A 80 15.71 1.08 12.01
CA LEU A 80 15.75 -0.23 11.34
C LEU A 80 14.85 -1.19 12.15
N ASP A 81 13.65 -1.45 11.66
CA ASP A 81 12.67 -2.26 12.38
C ASP A 81 12.95 -3.76 12.24
N SER A 82 13.32 -4.18 11.03
CA SER A 82 13.65 -5.58 10.75
C SER A 82 14.55 -5.72 9.53
N ALA A 83 15.19 -6.88 9.40
CA ALA A 83 15.85 -7.29 8.16
C ALA A 83 15.44 -8.73 7.80
N ILE A 84 15.28 -8.99 6.51
CA ILE A 84 14.92 -10.29 5.97
C ILE A 84 15.99 -10.69 4.97
N GLY A 85 16.73 -11.75 5.28
CA GLY A 85 17.69 -12.38 4.39
C GLY A 85 17.16 -13.67 3.79
N VAL A 86 17.54 -13.97 2.56
CA VAL A 86 17.39 -15.29 1.92
C VAL A 86 18.79 -15.84 1.68
N SER A 87 19.07 -17.09 2.03
CA SER A 87 20.35 -17.71 1.67
C SER A 87 20.31 -19.24 1.72
N CYS A 88 21.34 -19.89 1.21
CA CYS A 88 21.58 -21.33 1.41
C CYS A 88 22.55 -21.62 2.56
N THR A 89 22.86 -20.61 3.38
CA THR A 89 23.83 -20.66 4.47
C THR A 89 23.19 -20.26 5.80
N LEU A 90 23.95 -20.37 6.89
CA LEU A 90 23.55 -19.85 8.20
C LEU A 90 24.62 -18.81 8.64
N PRO A 91 24.53 -17.56 8.17
CA PRO A 91 25.61 -16.57 8.24
C PRO A 91 25.65 -15.89 9.61
N TYR A 92 25.79 -16.67 10.69
CA TYR A 92 25.74 -16.17 12.05
C TYR A 92 27.09 -16.31 12.75
N THR A 93 27.45 -15.28 13.51
CA THR A 93 28.64 -15.26 14.39
C THR A 93 28.30 -15.64 15.84
N SER A 94 27.07 -16.13 16.07
CA SER A 94 26.53 -16.53 17.37
C SER A 94 25.84 -17.89 17.29
N ALA A 95 25.69 -18.54 18.43
CA ALA A 95 25.05 -19.85 18.51
C ALA A 95 23.59 -19.81 18.00
N LEU A 96 23.17 -20.89 17.36
CA LEU A 96 21.81 -21.10 16.88
C LEU A 96 21.10 -22.12 17.78
N ALA A 97 20.03 -21.70 18.45
CA ALA A 97 19.17 -22.57 19.23
C ALA A 97 18.18 -23.28 18.30
N ILE A 98 18.47 -24.52 17.91
CA ILE A 98 17.66 -25.33 16.98
C ILE A 98 16.53 -26.02 17.73
N TRP A 99 15.34 -26.05 17.12
CA TRP A 99 14.20 -26.80 17.64
C TRP A 99 14.08 -28.19 17.04
N PRO A 100 14.05 -29.26 17.86
CA PRO A 100 13.64 -30.59 17.40
C PRO A 100 12.19 -30.63 16.90
N ILE A 101 11.30 -29.90 17.59
CA ILE A 101 9.90 -29.71 17.19
C ILE A 101 9.69 -28.23 16.90
N PRO A 102 9.28 -27.83 15.69
CA PRO A 102 9.12 -26.43 15.36
C PRO A 102 7.97 -25.80 16.18
N PRO A 103 8.18 -24.62 16.80
CA PRO A 103 7.08 -23.87 17.37
C PRO A 103 6.22 -23.29 16.25
N PHE A 104 5.04 -23.88 16.02
CA PHE A 104 4.13 -23.49 14.93
C PHE A 104 3.76 -21.99 14.90
N LYS A 105 3.78 -21.33 16.06
CA LYS A 105 3.57 -19.87 16.17
C LYS A 105 4.64 -19.03 15.47
N GLU A 106 5.83 -19.59 15.23
CA GLU A 106 6.93 -18.93 14.55
C GLU A 106 6.87 -19.16 13.04
N MET A 107 5.96 -19.99 12.51
CA MET A 107 5.80 -20.15 11.05
C MET A 107 5.47 -18.81 10.38
N LEU A 108 6.05 -18.58 9.20
CA LEU A 108 5.74 -17.39 8.42
C LEU A 108 4.38 -17.59 7.73
N THR A 109 3.34 -17.04 8.34
CA THR A 109 1.94 -17.13 7.85
C THR A 109 1.38 -15.78 7.39
N LYS A 110 1.99 -14.67 7.83
CA LYS A 110 1.57 -13.31 7.50
C LYS A 110 2.49 -12.72 6.45
N ASP A 111 1.91 -11.84 5.64
CA ASP A 111 2.68 -11.08 4.67
C ASP A 111 3.73 -10.21 5.35
N ASN A 112 4.97 -10.37 4.92
CA ASN A 112 6.13 -9.59 5.33
C ASN A 112 6.58 -8.64 4.22
N HIS A 113 5.77 -8.49 3.16
CA HIS A 113 6.03 -7.68 1.98
C HIS A 113 7.29 -8.08 1.18
N ALA A 114 7.89 -9.23 1.53
CA ALA A 114 9.05 -9.79 0.85
C ALA A 114 8.62 -10.93 -0.09
N GLN A 115 9.30 -11.03 -1.22
CA GLN A 115 9.06 -12.09 -2.20
C GLN A 115 10.29 -12.99 -2.32
N SER A 116 10.07 -14.27 -2.57
CA SER A 116 11.14 -15.21 -2.88
C SER A 116 10.70 -16.18 -3.97
N HIS A 117 11.66 -16.93 -4.49
CA HIS A 117 11.42 -17.86 -5.55
C HIS A 117 10.70 -19.12 -5.05
N ALA A 118 9.77 -19.60 -5.88
CA ALA A 118 9.06 -20.86 -5.77
C ALA A 118 8.92 -21.51 -7.16
N TYR A 119 8.31 -22.69 -7.22
CA TYR A 119 8.05 -23.39 -8.49
C TYR A 119 6.55 -23.54 -8.71
N ASN A 120 6.07 -23.20 -9.92
CA ASN A 120 4.69 -23.47 -10.31
C ASN A 120 4.47 -24.97 -10.61
N ALA A 121 3.23 -25.36 -10.93
CA ALA A 121 2.89 -26.75 -11.27
C ALA A 121 3.62 -27.28 -12.51
N GLN A 122 4.09 -26.39 -13.40
CA GLN A 122 4.86 -26.70 -14.61
C GLN A 122 6.36 -26.84 -14.32
N GLY A 123 6.82 -26.48 -13.12
CA GLY A 123 8.23 -26.50 -12.74
C GLY A 123 8.99 -25.22 -13.08
N ASP A 124 8.31 -24.15 -13.52
CA ASP A 124 8.94 -22.86 -13.77
C ASP A 124 9.22 -22.12 -12.45
N LYS A 125 10.38 -21.47 -12.39
CA LYS A 125 10.75 -20.61 -11.27
C LYS A 125 9.94 -19.31 -11.33
N ILE A 126 9.16 -19.04 -10.29
CA ILE A 126 8.30 -17.85 -10.15
C ILE A 126 8.64 -17.10 -8.86
N LEU A 127 8.31 -15.81 -8.80
CA LEU A 127 8.48 -14.98 -7.62
C LEU A 127 7.13 -14.86 -6.90
N VAL A 128 7.08 -15.21 -5.61
CA VAL A 128 5.84 -15.23 -4.80
C VAL A 128 6.09 -14.62 -3.41
N PRO A 129 5.05 -14.08 -2.75
CA PRO A 129 5.18 -13.65 -1.36
C PRO A 129 5.70 -14.78 -0.46
N MET A 130 6.71 -14.51 0.36
CA MET A 130 7.41 -15.55 1.14
C MET A 130 6.48 -16.34 2.07
N HIS A 131 5.49 -15.67 2.66
CA HIS A 131 4.50 -16.29 3.54
C HIS A 131 3.59 -17.31 2.84
N LYS A 132 3.58 -17.34 1.50
CA LYS A 132 2.87 -18.35 0.71
C LYS A 132 3.70 -19.60 0.44
N ILE A 133 5.00 -19.59 0.74
CA ILE A 133 5.88 -20.73 0.56
C ILE A 133 5.86 -21.57 1.84
N PRO A 134 5.57 -22.89 1.76
CA PRO A 134 5.62 -23.76 2.92
C PRO A 134 6.98 -23.69 3.61
N ASN A 135 6.95 -23.48 4.93
CA ASN A 135 8.16 -23.24 5.71
C ASN A 135 8.12 -23.94 7.07
N VAL A 136 9.30 -24.22 7.61
CA VAL A 136 9.49 -24.83 8.93
C VAL A 136 10.48 -23.97 9.73
N PRO A 137 10.09 -23.45 10.91
CA PRO A 137 11.01 -22.81 11.83
C PRO A 137 12.11 -23.79 12.25
N LEU A 138 13.36 -23.42 12.01
CA LEU A 138 14.52 -24.24 12.35
C LEU A 138 15.06 -23.89 13.74
N GLY A 139 15.24 -22.60 14.02
CA GLY A 139 15.84 -22.15 15.26
C GLY A 139 15.80 -20.66 15.46
N LYS A 140 16.39 -20.20 16.58
CA LYS A 140 16.62 -18.79 16.88
C LYS A 140 18.08 -18.50 17.12
N VAL A 141 18.51 -17.33 16.67
CA VAL A 141 19.77 -16.73 17.09
C VAL A 141 19.43 -15.70 18.16
N GLN A 142 20.06 -15.85 19.33
CA GLN A 142 19.68 -15.12 20.54
C GLN A 142 18.17 -15.24 20.83
N GLN A 143 17.55 -14.20 21.37
CA GLN A 143 16.14 -14.22 21.77
C GLN A 143 15.15 -13.86 20.66
N ARG A 144 15.62 -13.33 19.51
CA ARG A 144 14.75 -12.58 18.58
C ARG A 144 14.83 -12.97 17.11
N HIS A 145 15.99 -13.37 16.61
CA HIS A 145 16.14 -13.67 15.19
C HIS A 145 15.62 -15.07 14.90
N VAL A 146 14.79 -15.24 13.89
CA VAL A 146 14.18 -16.53 13.54
C VAL A 146 14.73 -17.01 12.21
N VAL A 147 15.20 -18.26 12.20
CA VAL A 147 15.62 -18.96 10.99
C VAL A 147 14.54 -19.94 10.58
N ARG A 148 14.17 -19.95 9.30
CA ARG A 148 13.22 -20.93 8.75
C ARG A 148 13.76 -21.56 7.49
N ILE A 149 13.39 -22.81 7.27
CA ILE A 149 13.61 -23.51 6.00
C ILE A 149 12.38 -23.30 5.14
N LEU A 150 12.56 -22.86 3.90
CA LEU A 150 11.50 -22.78 2.89
C LEU A 150 11.59 -23.96 1.93
N PHE A 151 10.42 -24.44 1.50
CA PHE A 151 10.26 -25.54 0.57
C PHE A 151 9.58 -25.05 -0.71
N PRO A 152 10.33 -24.45 -1.65
CA PRO A 152 9.77 -23.78 -2.82
C PRO A 152 9.01 -24.71 -3.78
N ARG A 153 9.28 -26.01 -3.74
CA ARG A 153 8.59 -27.03 -4.55
C ARG A 153 7.32 -27.58 -3.91
N LEU A 154 7.05 -27.22 -2.65
CA LEU A 154 5.75 -27.49 -2.01
C LEU A 154 4.74 -26.36 -2.24
N TYR A 155 5.15 -25.26 -2.89
CA TYR A 155 4.27 -24.15 -3.20
C TYR A 155 3.10 -24.58 -4.08
N SER A 156 1.90 -24.09 -3.75
CA SER A 156 0.70 -24.18 -4.58
C SER A 156 0.05 -22.81 -4.71
N ALA A 157 -0.54 -22.52 -5.87
CA ALA A 157 -1.29 -21.29 -6.11
C ALA A 157 -2.53 -21.18 -5.22
N ASP A 158 -3.07 -22.32 -4.77
CA ASP A 158 -4.25 -22.38 -3.89
C ASP A 158 -3.94 -21.97 -2.44
N GLY A 159 -2.67 -21.76 -2.09
CA GLY A 159 -2.22 -21.26 -0.80
C GLY A 159 -1.06 -22.03 -0.19
N ALA A 160 -0.51 -21.50 0.91
CA ALA A 160 0.50 -22.19 1.71
C ALA A 160 -0.12 -23.33 2.51
N ALA A 161 -0.12 -24.54 1.97
CA ALA A 161 -0.36 -25.71 2.80
C ALA A 161 0.81 -25.85 3.81
N PRO A 162 0.54 -26.00 5.11
CA PRO A 162 1.59 -26.26 6.08
C PRO A 162 2.30 -27.57 5.76
N VAL A 163 3.59 -27.66 6.10
CA VAL A 163 4.34 -28.92 5.98
C VAL A 163 3.67 -29.98 6.85
N SER A 164 3.33 -31.12 6.25
CA SER A 164 2.53 -32.16 6.92
C SER A 164 3.28 -32.77 8.12
N GLN A 165 2.56 -33.34 9.09
CA GLN A 165 3.19 -34.02 10.24
C GLN A 165 4.11 -35.18 9.81
N LYS A 166 3.74 -35.89 8.74
CA LYS A 166 4.58 -36.95 8.15
C LYS A 166 5.89 -36.37 7.60
N ASP A 167 5.83 -35.20 6.96
CA ASP A 167 6.99 -34.53 6.42
C ASP A 167 7.86 -33.90 7.51
N LEU A 168 7.27 -33.36 8.58
CA LEU A 168 8.02 -32.89 9.75
C LEU A 168 8.81 -34.03 10.41
N ALA A 169 8.18 -35.21 10.55
CA ALA A 169 8.87 -36.40 11.05
C ALA A 169 10.04 -36.79 10.14
N LEU A 170 9.83 -36.80 8.81
CA LEU A 170 10.87 -37.09 7.83
C LEU A 170 12.04 -36.07 7.89
N ILE A 171 11.73 -34.78 7.99
CA ILE A 171 12.73 -33.72 8.10
C ILE A 171 13.58 -33.91 9.36
N TYR A 172 12.95 -34.21 10.50
CA TYR A 172 13.69 -34.40 11.74
C TYR A 172 14.49 -35.70 11.75
N ASP A 173 13.83 -36.84 11.51
CA ASP A 173 14.40 -38.18 11.68
C ASP A 173 15.50 -38.49 10.66
N ASN A 174 15.33 -38.04 9.41
CA ASN A 174 16.24 -38.39 8.32
C ASN A 174 17.18 -37.26 7.89
N CYS A 175 16.89 -36.01 8.26
CA CYS A 175 17.72 -34.87 7.83
C CYS A 175 18.38 -34.18 9.03
N LEU A 176 17.59 -33.56 9.91
CA LEU A 176 18.12 -32.73 10.98
C LEU A 176 18.91 -33.52 12.01
N ARG A 177 18.32 -34.56 12.60
CA ARG A 177 18.98 -35.36 13.64
C ARG A 177 20.25 -36.04 13.11
N PRO A 178 20.27 -36.71 11.93
CA PRO A 178 21.50 -37.26 11.37
C PRO A 178 22.56 -36.19 11.08
N THR A 179 22.15 -35.01 10.59
CA THR A 179 23.08 -33.88 10.37
C THR A 179 23.74 -33.45 11.68
N LEU A 180 22.94 -33.28 12.74
CA LEU A 180 23.47 -32.91 14.06
C LEU A 180 24.38 -34.00 14.62
N ALA A 181 24.03 -35.27 14.50
CA ALA A 181 24.88 -36.37 15.00
C ALA A 181 26.20 -36.51 14.23
N GLU A 182 26.23 -36.14 12.95
CA GLU A 182 27.41 -36.21 12.10
C GLU A 182 28.37 -35.03 12.36
N VAL A 183 27.84 -33.80 12.40
CA VAL A 183 28.64 -32.58 12.60
C VAL A 183 28.99 -32.34 14.07
N LEU A 184 28.12 -32.79 14.99
CA LEU A 184 28.24 -32.62 16.43
C LEU A 184 27.99 -33.97 17.14
N PRO A 185 28.94 -34.92 17.10
CA PRO A 185 28.76 -36.24 17.71
C PRO A 185 28.36 -36.19 19.19
N GLU A 186 28.88 -35.21 19.94
CA GLU A 186 28.52 -34.97 21.35
C GLU A 186 27.06 -34.52 21.56
N PHE A 187 26.36 -34.09 20.50
CA PHE A 187 24.93 -33.77 20.53
C PHE A 187 24.03 -34.98 20.27
N ALA A 188 24.56 -36.08 19.73
CA ALA A 188 23.77 -37.26 19.41
C ALA A 188 23.01 -37.81 20.63
N ASP A 189 23.61 -37.71 21.82
CA ASP A 189 23.03 -38.16 23.10
C ASP A 189 21.99 -37.18 23.67
N ARG A 190 22.05 -35.90 23.29
CA ARG A 190 21.15 -34.85 23.79
C ARG A 190 19.92 -34.66 22.92
N ALA A 191 20.03 -34.97 21.63
CA ALA A 191 18.94 -34.85 20.68
C ALA A 191 17.90 -35.98 20.90
N PRO A 192 16.59 -35.68 20.85
CA PRO A 192 15.56 -36.71 20.90
C PRO A 192 15.78 -37.79 19.83
N THR A 193 15.50 -39.05 20.18
CA THR A 193 15.77 -40.20 19.30
C THR A 193 14.85 -40.30 18.09
N SER A 194 13.74 -39.57 18.08
CA SER A 194 12.88 -39.42 16.91
C SER A 194 11.98 -38.20 17.04
N TYR A 195 11.32 -37.82 15.95
CA TYR A 195 10.30 -36.76 15.97
C TYR A 195 9.16 -37.12 16.93
N ALA A 196 8.74 -38.39 16.94
CA ALA A 196 7.72 -38.86 17.87
C ALA A 196 8.19 -38.73 19.34
N ALA A 197 9.45 -39.07 19.64
CA ALA A 197 10.01 -38.90 20.97
C ALA A 197 10.10 -37.41 21.36
N ALA A 198 10.58 -36.55 20.46
CA ALA A 198 10.65 -35.11 20.67
C ALA A 198 9.25 -34.51 20.92
N TYR A 199 8.26 -34.95 20.15
CA TYR A 199 6.87 -34.51 20.30
C TYR A 199 6.29 -34.94 21.64
N MET A 200 6.52 -36.19 22.08
CA MET A 200 6.09 -36.64 23.41
C MET A 200 6.76 -35.84 24.53
N GLN A 201 8.07 -35.58 24.43
CA GLN A 201 8.82 -34.78 25.42
C GLN A 201 8.35 -33.33 25.48
N SER A 202 7.85 -32.78 24.37
CA SER A 202 7.32 -31.42 24.32
C SER A 202 5.96 -31.26 24.99
N ARG A 203 5.22 -32.33 25.30
CA ARG A 203 3.88 -32.22 25.90
C ARG A 203 3.96 -31.84 27.37
N THR A 204 3.33 -30.73 27.75
CA THR A 204 3.18 -30.30 29.15
C THR A 204 2.09 -31.09 29.86
N ARG A 205 2.10 -31.07 31.21
CA ARG A 205 1.04 -31.69 32.03
C ARG A 205 -0.37 -31.13 31.75
N SER A 206 -0.47 -29.89 31.25
CA SER A 206 -1.71 -29.24 30.86
C SER A 206 -2.16 -29.54 29.43
N GLY A 207 -1.41 -30.37 28.68
CA GLY A 207 -1.70 -30.72 27.28
C GLY A 207 -1.16 -29.74 26.24
N GLY A 208 -0.45 -28.68 26.65
CA GLY A 208 0.24 -27.75 25.76
C GLY A 208 1.59 -28.28 25.26
N LEU A 209 2.28 -27.52 24.39
CA LEU A 209 3.62 -27.85 23.90
C LEU A 209 4.66 -26.88 24.45
N ALA A 210 5.72 -27.42 25.08
CA ALA A 210 6.94 -26.75 25.47
C ALA A 210 8.06 -27.15 24.49
N PHE A 211 8.62 -26.17 23.78
CA PHE A 211 9.58 -26.41 22.71
C PHE A 211 11.00 -26.25 23.26
N ASN A 212 11.67 -27.37 23.53
CA ASN A 212 13.09 -27.37 23.92
C ASN A 212 13.97 -27.02 22.72
N THR A 213 15.12 -26.42 22.99
CA THR A 213 16.14 -26.07 21.99
C THR A 213 17.44 -26.83 22.22
N LEU A 214 18.22 -26.97 21.15
CA LEU A 214 19.58 -27.48 21.15
C LEU A 214 20.50 -26.37 20.64
N ASP A 215 21.44 -25.92 21.46
CA ASP A 215 22.34 -24.83 21.12
C ASP A 215 23.49 -25.31 20.25
N VAL A 216 23.52 -24.89 18.99
CA VAL A 216 24.58 -25.21 18.04
C VAL A 216 25.61 -24.08 17.99
N PRO A 217 26.92 -24.37 18.14
CA PRO A 217 27.95 -23.35 18.08
C PRO A 217 28.12 -22.80 16.67
N TRP A 218 28.39 -21.50 16.56
CA TRP A 218 28.38 -20.76 15.30
C TRP A 218 29.36 -21.32 14.25
N ASN A 219 30.53 -21.77 14.69
CA ASN A 219 31.59 -22.33 13.85
C ASN A 219 31.24 -23.68 13.21
N ARG A 220 30.05 -24.24 13.48
CA ARG A 220 29.53 -25.48 12.87
C ARG A 220 28.34 -25.23 11.94
N LEU A 221 27.85 -23.98 11.87
CA LEU A 221 26.61 -23.66 11.15
C LEU A 221 26.75 -23.81 9.64
N GLU A 222 27.92 -23.53 9.06
CA GLU A 222 28.19 -23.73 7.64
C GLU A 222 28.06 -25.21 7.24
N GLU A 223 28.73 -26.10 7.98
CA GLU A 223 28.70 -27.54 7.76
C GLU A 223 27.28 -28.12 7.94
N ILE A 224 26.57 -27.67 8.99
CA ILE A 224 25.17 -28.06 9.24
C ILE A 224 24.25 -27.58 8.12
N ALA A 225 24.39 -26.33 7.66
CA ALA A 225 23.56 -25.79 6.59
C ALA A 225 23.72 -26.61 5.30
N ALA A 226 24.96 -26.84 4.87
CA ALA A 226 25.28 -27.59 3.67
C ALA A 226 24.75 -29.03 3.75
N MET A 227 25.03 -29.73 4.85
CA MET A 227 24.63 -31.12 5.04
C MET A 227 23.11 -31.28 5.18
N LEU A 228 22.45 -30.37 5.89
CA LEU A 228 20.99 -30.40 6.05
C LEU A 228 20.27 -30.22 4.71
N LEU A 229 20.68 -29.23 3.92
CA LEU A 229 20.09 -29.00 2.59
C LEU A 229 20.36 -30.18 1.64
N ALA A 230 21.55 -30.78 1.69
CA ALA A 230 21.87 -31.99 0.92
C ALA A 230 20.97 -33.17 1.31
N LYS A 231 20.84 -33.49 2.60
CA LYS A 231 19.99 -34.59 3.07
C LYS A 231 18.51 -34.34 2.73
N LEU A 232 18.02 -33.09 2.81
CA LEU A 232 16.66 -32.71 2.39
C LEU A 232 16.43 -33.01 0.90
N GLN A 233 17.37 -32.62 0.03
CA GLN A 233 17.29 -32.83 -1.42
C GLN A 233 17.18 -34.32 -1.80
N GLU A 234 17.80 -35.19 -1.02
CA GLU A 234 17.79 -36.65 -1.22
C GLU A 234 16.48 -37.32 -0.77
N GLN A 235 15.75 -36.76 0.21
CA GLN A 235 14.56 -37.44 0.76
C GLN A 235 13.43 -37.58 -0.26
N LYS A 236 13.09 -36.50 -0.97
CA LYS A 236 12.02 -36.51 -1.99
C LYS A 236 12.09 -35.30 -2.92
N PRO A 237 11.54 -35.39 -4.16
CA PRO A 237 11.56 -34.29 -5.13
C PRO A 237 10.99 -32.96 -4.59
N ALA A 238 10.00 -33.03 -3.70
CA ALA A 238 9.34 -31.86 -3.13
C ALA A 238 10.22 -31.05 -2.14
N PHE A 239 11.34 -31.62 -1.66
CA PHE A 239 12.26 -30.94 -0.75
C PHE A 239 13.50 -30.37 -1.45
N ARG A 240 13.64 -30.57 -2.77
CA ARG A 240 14.75 -29.99 -3.54
C ARG A 240 14.64 -28.47 -3.57
N ASP A 241 15.80 -27.83 -3.71
CA ASP A 241 15.95 -26.37 -3.75
C ASP A 241 15.47 -25.69 -2.45
N ALA A 242 15.41 -26.41 -1.33
CA ALA A 242 15.16 -25.79 -0.04
C ALA A 242 16.26 -24.78 0.31
N TYR A 243 15.88 -23.71 1.00
CA TYR A 243 16.79 -22.63 1.40
C TYR A 243 16.34 -22.02 2.74
N PHE A 244 17.17 -21.16 3.32
CA PHE A 244 16.88 -20.49 4.58
C PHE A 244 16.34 -19.08 4.36
N ILE A 245 15.44 -18.66 5.25
CA ILE A 245 15.16 -17.25 5.49
C ILE A 245 15.61 -16.87 6.90
N HIS A 246 16.12 -15.66 6.99
CA HIS A 246 16.67 -15.04 8.18
C HIS A 246 15.81 -13.83 8.51
N GLU A 247 15.00 -13.90 9.57
CA GLU A 247 14.23 -12.76 10.03
C GLU A 247 14.94 -12.14 11.24
N LEU A 248 15.66 -11.05 11.01
CA LEU A 248 16.23 -10.23 12.07
C LEU A 248 15.16 -9.26 12.56
N ARG A 249 14.76 -9.40 13.82
CA ARG A 249 13.86 -8.47 14.49
C ARG A 249 14.66 -7.46 15.31
N GLY A 250 14.59 -6.20 14.92
CA GLY A 250 15.15 -5.09 15.69
C GLY A 250 14.45 -4.91 17.04
N THR A 251 15.09 -4.17 17.94
CA THR A 251 14.36 -3.55 19.05
C THR A 251 13.67 -2.32 18.48
N LYS A 252 12.35 -2.20 18.60
CA LYS A 252 11.67 -0.93 18.26
C LYS A 252 12.32 0.23 19.00
N GLY A 253 12.73 1.26 18.26
CA GLY A 253 13.44 2.41 18.79
C GLY A 253 14.90 2.15 19.15
N GLY A 254 15.42 0.95 18.92
CA GLY A 254 16.78 0.57 19.28
C GLY A 254 17.84 1.07 18.30
N THR A 255 17.43 1.42 17.08
CA THR A 255 18.33 1.88 16.02
C THR A 255 17.91 3.24 15.46
N ILE A 256 17.30 4.09 16.31
CA ILE A 256 16.91 5.45 15.91
C ILE A 256 18.17 6.25 15.54
N HIS A 257 18.20 6.77 14.33
CA HIS A 257 19.33 7.56 13.82
C HIS A 257 18.89 8.67 12.87
N ASP A 258 19.75 9.67 12.73
CA ASP A 258 19.70 10.64 11.65
C ASP A 258 20.20 9.99 10.35
N GLY A 259 19.30 9.92 9.35
CA GLY A 259 19.59 9.30 8.06
C GLY A 259 20.59 10.06 7.19
N GLU A 260 20.95 11.30 7.54
CA GLU A 260 21.95 12.11 6.83
C GLU A 260 23.36 11.96 7.43
N LYS A 261 23.51 11.36 8.61
CA LYS A 261 24.80 11.17 9.28
C LYS A 261 25.31 9.76 9.09
N ASP A 262 26.41 9.63 8.36
CA ASP A 262 26.99 8.32 8.01
C ASP A 262 27.40 7.48 9.22
N TRP A 263 27.93 8.10 10.28
CA TRP A 263 28.34 7.36 11.48
C TRP A 263 27.14 6.81 12.26
N GLU A 264 26.02 7.55 12.36
CA GLU A 264 24.81 7.04 13.03
C GLU A 264 24.19 5.90 12.23
N ARG A 265 24.18 6.02 10.89
CA ARG A 265 23.76 4.92 10.00
C ARG A 265 24.61 3.67 10.19
N GLN A 266 25.93 3.83 10.29
CA GLN A 266 26.85 2.71 10.47
C GLN A 266 26.64 2.02 11.82
N MET A 267 26.44 2.79 12.90
CA MET A 267 26.13 2.23 14.22
C MET A 267 24.80 1.48 14.21
N ALA A 268 23.73 2.08 13.68
CA ALA A 268 22.43 1.42 13.55
C ALA A 268 22.51 0.11 12.74
N PHE A 269 23.31 0.10 11.67
CA PHE A 269 23.55 -1.10 10.88
C PHE A 269 24.32 -2.17 11.68
N GLN A 270 25.40 -1.79 12.38
CA GLN A 270 26.17 -2.70 13.23
C GLN A 270 25.32 -3.32 14.33
N ASP A 271 24.45 -2.54 14.97
CA ASP A 271 23.55 -3.02 16.02
C ASP A 271 22.50 -4.01 15.47
N MET A 272 21.93 -3.74 14.29
CA MET A 272 20.96 -4.66 13.67
C MET A 272 21.60 -5.99 13.24
N PHE A 273 22.86 -5.95 12.79
CA PHE A 273 23.56 -7.10 12.22
C PHE A 273 24.66 -7.68 13.14
N GLU A 274 24.67 -7.34 14.44
CA GLU A 274 25.73 -7.71 15.40
C GLU A 274 26.07 -9.20 15.40
N HIS A 275 25.07 -10.06 15.19
CA HIS A 275 25.21 -11.51 15.22
C HIS A 275 25.28 -12.16 13.83
N VAL A 276 25.45 -11.36 12.79
CA VAL A 276 25.48 -11.81 11.39
C VAL A 276 26.85 -11.53 10.80
N ASP A 277 27.37 -12.49 10.04
CA ASP A 277 28.62 -12.31 9.29
C ASP A 277 28.35 -11.47 8.03
N VAL A 278 28.31 -10.15 8.21
CA VAL A 278 27.97 -9.18 7.15
C VAL A 278 28.94 -9.19 5.97
N ASP A 279 30.19 -9.58 6.20
CA ASP A 279 31.24 -9.58 5.17
C ASP A 279 31.01 -10.68 4.11
N ASN A 280 30.23 -11.70 4.46
CA ASN A 280 29.91 -12.84 3.60
C ASN A 280 28.47 -12.85 3.08
N LEU A 281 27.71 -11.76 3.28
CA LEU A 281 26.35 -11.64 2.75
C LEU A 281 26.36 -11.15 1.30
N ASP A 282 25.40 -11.60 0.49
CA ASP A 282 25.02 -10.90 -0.75
C ASP A 282 23.97 -9.84 -0.42
N PRO A 283 24.27 -8.53 -0.54
CA PRO A 283 23.32 -7.46 -0.24
C PRO A 283 22.03 -7.53 -1.07
N ARG A 284 22.03 -8.22 -2.22
CA ARG A 284 20.86 -8.38 -3.08
C ARG A 284 19.86 -9.40 -2.54
N GLU A 285 20.27 -10.23 -1.59
CA GLU A 285 19.43 -11.25 -0.96
C GLU A 285 18.85 -10.78 0.40
N TRP A 286 19.13 -9.53 0.79
CA TRP A 286 18.70 -8.95 2.05
C TRP A 286 17.86 -7.70 1.83
N LEU A 287 16.76 -7.60 2.57
CA LEU A 287 15.88 -6.45 2.63
C LEU A 287 15.87 -5.91 4.06
N VAL A 288 16.02 -4.60 4.23
CA VAL A 288 15.93 -3.93 5.53
C VAL A 288 14.69 -3.05 5.51
N ASP A 289 13.82 -3.26 6.49
CA ASP A 289 12.66 -2.40 6.74
C ASP A 289 13.10 -1.18 7.54
N VAL A 290 12.96 0.00 6.93
CA VAL A 290 13.41 1.28 7.49
C VAL A 290 12.19 2.14 7.77
N ALA A 291 11.85 2.28 9.05
CA ALA A 291 10.81 3.19 9.48
C ALA A 291 11.31 4.63 9.40
N LEU A 292 10.47 5.51 8.84
CA LEU A 292 10.70 6.95 8.82
C LEU A 292 9.82 7.61 9.87
N THR A 293 10.45 8.40 10.74
CA THR A 293 9.74 9.26 11.70
C THR A 293 9.91 10.70 11.25
N ILE A 294 8.79 11.39 11.02
CA ILE A 294 8.77 12.81 10.69
C ILE A 294 8.14 13.54 11.88
N GLY A 295 8.96 14.37 12.52
CA GLY A 295 8.54 15.24 13.60
C GLY A 295 8.49 16.70 13.14
N VAL A 296 7.46 17.40 13.59
CA VAL A 296 7.39 18.86 13.54
C VAL A 296 7.09 19.32 14.96
N GLU A 297 7.94 20.20 15.50
CA GLU A 297 7.83 20.67 16.88
C GLU A 297 6.48 21.34 17.12
N GLU A 298 5.79 20.97 18.21
CA GLU A 298 4.44 21.45 18.59
C GLU A 298 3.30 21.12 17.60
N HIS A 299 3.52 20.25 16.60
CA HIS A 299 2.52 19.92 15.59
C HIS A 299 2.23 18.42 15.50
N VAL A 300 0.99 18.10 15.13
CA VAL A 300 0.61 16.75 14.68
C VAL A 300 0.75 16.69 13.17
N VAL A 301 1.56 15.75 12.69
CA VAL A 301 1.72 15.50 11.26
C VAL A 301 0.59 14.58 10.80
N THR A 302 -0.13 14.98 9.76
CA THR A 302 -1.14 14.15 9.10
C THR A 302 -0.77 13.94 7.63
N TRP A 303 -1.08 12.76 7.12
CA TRP A 303 -0.85 12.42 5.72
C TRP A 303 -2.14 12.65 4.94
N ARG A 304 -2.08 13.47 3.88
CA ARG A 304 -3.17 13.57 2.91
C ARG A 304 -2.75 12.89 1.62
N GLU A 305 -3.45 11.81 1.28
CA GLU A 305 -3.36 11.25 -0.06
C GLU A 305 -4.05 12.21 -1.04
N SER A 306 -3.27 12.77 -1.96
CA SER A 306 -3.80 13.72 -2.96
C SER A 306 -4.34 12.96 -4.16
N PHE A 307 -5.66 12.83 -4.22
CA PHE A 307 -6.35 12.34 -5.40
C PHE A 307 -6.85 13.49 -6.27
N LEU A 308 -6.81 13.26 -7.57
CA LEU A 308 -7.54 14.03 -8.55
C LEU A 308 -8.92 13.39 -8.74
N GLU A 309 -9.96 14.03 -8.20
CA GLU A 309 -11.34 13.57 -8.37
C GLU A 309 -11.88 13.96 -9.75
N LEU A 310 -12.40 12.97 -10.46
CA LEU A 310 -13.03 13.14 -11.77
C LEU A 310 -14.56 13.06 -11.67
N PRO A 311 -15.31 13.91 -12.39
CA PRO A 311 -16.78 13.93 -12.35
C PRO A 311 -17.41 12.86 -13.27
N PHE A 312 -16.84 11.66 -13.33
CA PHE A 312 -17.30 10.58 -14.21
C PHE A 312 -17.40 9.26 -13.45
N ASP A 313 -18.38 8.42 -13.81
CA ASP A 313 -18.48 7.04 -13.28
C ASP A 313 -17.54 6.05 -13.98
N GLN A 314 -16.99 6.49 -15.12
CA GLN A 314 -15.91 5.80 -15.83
C GLN A 314 -15.15 6.79 -16.70
N ALA A 315 -13.83 6.59 -16.84
CA ALA A 315 -12.99 7.39 -17.71
C ALA A 315 -11.76 6.62 -18.18
N GLN A 316 -11.20 7.08 -19.30
CA GLN A 316 -9.88 6.66 -19.78
C GLN A 316 -8.95 7.86 -19.67
N TYR A 317 -7.75 7.69 -19.14
CA TYR A 317 -6.82 8.81 -19.00
C TYR A 317 -5.40 8.46 -19.45
N CYS A 318 -4.68 9.50 -19.85
CA CYS A 318 -3.28 9.44 -20.23
C CYS A 318 -2.57 10.70 -19.71
N VAL A 319 -1.35 10.52 -19.20
CA VAL A 319 -0.48 11.66 -18.84
C VAL A 319 0.07 12.26 -20.13
N CYS A 320 -0.25 13.53 -20.36
CA CYS A 320 0.18 14.23 -21.57
C CYS A 320 1.65 14.60 -21.52
N THR A 321 2.28 14.60 -22.68
CA THR A 321 3.51 15.38 -22.91
C THR A 321 3.19 16.89 -22.93
N PRO A 322 4.18 17.77 -22.73
CA PRO A 322 3.98 19.22 -22.84
C PRO A 322 3.35 19.66 -24.17
N ASP A 323 3.72 19.00 -25.26
CA ASP A 323 3.19 19.30 -26.60
C ASP A 323 1.74 18.83 -26.76
N GLN A 324 1.39 17.66 -26.23
CA GLN A 324 0.00 17.21 -26.20
C GLN A 324 -0.87 18.13 -25.37
N TRP A 325 -0.39 18.57 -24.20
CA TRP A 325 -1.10 19.52 -23.36
C TRP A 325 -1.34 20.86 -24.06
N LYS A 326 -0.30 21.38 -24.75
CA LYS A 326 -0.42 22.57 -25.61
C LYS A 326 -1.42 22.38 -26.74
N MET A 327 -1.41 21.21 -27.39
CA MET A 327 -2.33 20.88 -28.47
C MET A 327 -3.79 20.84 -27.98
N HIS A 328 -4.05 20.29 -26.79
CA HIS A 328 -5.39 20.35 -26.19
C HIS A 328 -5.81 21.79 -25.88
N PHE A 329 -4.91 22.62 -25.34
CA PHE A 329 -5.18 24.06 -25.15
C PHE A 329 -5.54 24.75 -26.46
N ASP A 330 -4.77 24.54 -27.54
CA ASP A 330 -5.01 25.16 -28.85
C ASP A 330 -6.33 24.70 -29.51
N ARG A 331 -6.87 23.55 -29.11
CA ARG A 331 -8.19 23.07 -29.57
C ARG A 331 -9.33 23.61 -28.73
N ILE A 332 -9.14 23.72 -27.41
CA ILE A 332 -10.14 24.25 -26.47
C ILE A 332 -10.33 25.75 -26.65
N PHE A 333 -9.20 26.44 -26.85
CA PHE A 333 -9.16 27.82 -27.23
C PHE A 333 -8.52 27.85 -28.62
N PRO A 334 -9.26 28.00 -29.72
CA PRO A 334 -8.72 28.15 -31.07
C PRO A 334 -8.07 29.52 -31.28
N ARG A 335 -7.08 29.62 -32.18
CA ARG A 335 -6.31 30.86 -32.39
C ARG A 335 -7.09 31.88 -33.22
N THR A 336 -8.06 31.42 -34.00
CA THR A 336 -8.91 32.29 -34.83
C THR A 336 -10.37 31.86 -34.77
N VAL A 337 -11.29 32.79 -35.05
CA VAL A 337 -12.73 32.49 -35.18
C VAL A 337 -13.00 31.52 -36.34
N ARG A 338 -12.14 31.52 -37.38
CA ARG A 338 -12.23 30.57 -38.49
C ARG A 338 -11.90 29.14 -38.06
N GLU A 339 -10.85 28.95 -37.26
CA GLU A 339 -10.54 27.66 -36.63
C GLU A 339 -11.66 27.21 -35.68
N ALA A 340 -12.30 28.16 -35.00
CA ALA A 340 -13.42 27.88 -34.12
C ALA A 340 -14.67 27.34 -34.84
N ARG A 341 -14.95 27.83 -36.06
CA ARG A 341 -16.05 27.34 -36.90
C ARG A 341 -15.80 25.95 -37.48
N ALA A 342 -14.53 25.54 -37.57
CA ALA A 342 -14.13 24.18 -37.90
C ALA A 342 -14.14 23.25 -36.68
N SER A 343 -14.37 23.76 -35.47
CA SER A 343 -14.36 22.98 -34.24
C SER A 343 -15.62 22.15 -34.17
N GLY A 344 -15.44 20.82 -34.22
CA GLY A 344 -16.55 19.89 -34.35
C GLY A 344 -17.33 19.64 -33.06
N GLN A 345 -17.81 18.41 -32.90
CA GLN A 345 -18.80 18.01 -31.91
C GLN A 345 -18.49 18.50 -30.48
N ASN A 346 -19.54 18.91 -29.77
CA ASN A 346 -19.58 19.26 -28.33
C ASN A 346 -18.99 20.63 -27.95
N PHE A 347 -18.16 21.28 -28.78
CA PHE A 347 -17.69 22.64 -28.49
C PHE A 347 -18.81 23.68 -28.49
N PRO A 348 -19.72 23.74 -29.50
CA PRO A 348 -20.75 24.77 -29.56
C PRO A 348 -21.80 24.67 -28.45
N SER A 349 -21.92 23.54 -27.75
CA SER A 349 -22.84 23.39 -26.62
C SER A 349 -22.28 23.97 -25.30
N CYS A 350 -20.96 24.21 -25.21
CA CYS A 350 -20.34 24.74 -24.00
C CYS A 350 -20.51 26.26 -23.88
N SER A 351 -21.02 26.72 -22.73
CA SER A 351 -21.18 28.15 -22.43
C SER A 351 -19.87 28.93 -22.52
N TYR A 352 -18.78 28.40 -21.94
CA TYR A 352 -17.45 29.03 -22.01
C TYR A 352 -17.00 29.24 -23.46
N TYR A 353 -17.27 28.27 -24.34
CA TYR A 353 -16.82 28.29 -25.72
C TYR A 353 -17.57 29.37 -26.50
N LYS A 354 -18.89 29.49 -26.32
CA LYS A 354 -19.69 30.58 -26.89
C LYS A 354 -19.16 31.95 -26.48
N SER A 355 -18.89 32.15 -25.19
CA SER A 355 -18.33 33.39 -24.66
C SER A 355 -16.94 33.69 -25.22
N TYR A 356 -16.08 32.67 -25.33
CA TYR A 356 -14.75 32.80 -25.92
C TYR A 356 -14.82 33.21 -27.39
N ILE A 357 -15.72 32.61 -28.19
CA ILE A 357 -15.87 32.96 -29.61
C ILE A 357 -16.45 34.35 -29.81
N ALA A 358 -17.40 34.77 -28.98
CA ALA A 358 -17.91 36.14 -28.99
C ALA A 358 -16.77 37.15 -28.69
N LEU A 359 -15.97 36.87 -27.65
CA LEU A 359 -14.80 37.67 -27.30
C LEU A 359 -13.77 37.71 -28.44
N ALA A 360 -13.41 36.54 -28.99
CA ALA A 360 -12.44 36.43 -30.07
C ALA A 360 -12.89 37.12 -31.36
N SER A 361 -14.20 37.23 -31.60
CA SER A 361 -14.75 37.97 -32.76
C SER A 361 -14.78 39.49 -32.55
N ALA A 362 -14.71 39.94 -31.30
CA ALA A 362 -14.82 41.35 -30.93
C ALA A 362 -13.46 42.05 -30.77
N VAL A 363 -12.34 41.33 -30.89
CA VAL A 363 -10.99 41.87 -30.65
C VAL A 363 -10.09 41.61 -31.84
N GLU A 364 -9.07 42.46 -32.00
CA GLU A 364 -7.99 42.25 -32.97
C GLU A 364 -7.10 41.06 -32.58
N ASP A 365 -6.46 40.43 -33.58
CA ASP A 365 -5.61 39.25 -33.40
C ASP A 365 -4.49 39.47 -32.38
N ALA A 366 -3.89 40.68 -32.35
CA ALA A 366 -2.85 41.03 -31.38
C ALA A 366 -3.36 40.98 -29.93
N HIS A 367 -4.60 41.41 -29.68
CA HIS A 367 -5.24 41.33 -28.37
C HIS A 367 -5.64 39.89 -28.04
N LEU A 368 -6.10 39.12 -29.03
CA LEU A 368 -6.43 37.71 -28.85
C LEU A 368 -5.20 36.90 -28.40
N ILE A 369 -4.01 37.17 -28.95
CA ILE A 369 -2.75 36.55 -28.50
C ILE A 369 -2.51 36.78 -26.99
N ARG A 370 -2.72 38.02 -26.50
CA ARG A 370 -2.53 38.35 -25.09
C ARG A 370 -3.56 37.67 -24.20
N ILE A 371 -4.83 37.64 -24.63
CA ILE A 371 -5.92 36.95 -23.93
C ILE A 371 -5.61 35.45 -23.82
N ARG A 372 -5.18 34.82 -24.92
CA ARG A 372 -4.77 33.41 -24.93
C ARG A 372 -3.60 33.14 -24.00
N ALA A 373 -2.61 34.03 -23.95
CA ALA A 373 -1.48 33.88 -23.04
C ALA A 373 -1.93 33.91 -21.56
N ALA A 374 -2.91 34.76 -21.21
CA ALA A 374 -3.51 34.78 -19.88
C ALA A 374 -4.32 33.50 -19.60
N LEU A 375 -5.19 33.09 -20.54
CA LEU A 375 -5.95 31.84 -20.43
C LEU A 375 -5.04 30.61 -20.32
N ARG A 376 -3.88 30.63 -20.99
CA ARG A 376 -2.92 29.54 -20.90
C ARG A 376 -2.35 29.38 -19.50
N LYS A 377 -2.08 30.49 -18.81
CA LYS A 377 -1.60 30.45 -17.41
C LYS A 377 -2.63 29.82 -16.48
N GLU A 378 -3.92 30.08 -16.71
CA GLU A 378 -5.00 29.46 -15.93
C GLU A 378 -5.23 28.00 -16.32
N PHE A 379 -5.22 27.69 -17.63
CA PHE A 379 -5.37 26.32 -18.13
C PHE A 379 -4.26 25.39 -17.61
N ASP A 380 -3.03 25.91 -17.51
CA ASP A 380 -1.88 25.18 -16.98
C ASP A 380 -2.00 24.86 -15.46
N LYS A 381 -2.96 25.46 -14.74
CA LYS A 381 -3.29 25.12 -13.35
C LYS A 381 -4.29 23.96 -13.27
N LEU A 382 -4.99 23.63 -14.36
CA LEU A 382 -5.92 22.51 -14.38
C LEU A 382 -5.14 21.20 -14.29
N ALA A 383 -5.58 20.31 -13.41
CA ALA A 383 -4.96 18.99 -13.26
C ALA A 383 -5.34 18.05 -14.42
N TRP A 384 -6.48 18.29 -15.08
CA TRP A 384 -6.92 17.54 -16.25
C TRP A 384 -7.73 18.40 -17.22
N ALA A 385 -7.86 17.92 -18.46
CA ALA A 385 -8.70 18.49 -19.50
C ALA A 385 -9.29 17.36 -20.36
N PRO A 386 -10.34 17.63 -21.17
CA PRO A 386 -10.81 16.68 -22.18
C PRO A 386 -9.68 16.30 -23.13
N TRP A 387 -9.54 15.01 -23.45
CA TRP A 387 -8.69 14.61 -24.56
C TRP A 387 -9.40 14.93 -25.88
N THR A 388 -9.11 16.11 -26.40
CA THR A 388 -9.71 16.60 -27.65
C THR A 388 -9.21 15.81 -28.85
N LEU A 389 -10.10 15.52 -29.80
CA LEU A 389 -9.76 15.06 -31.14
C LEU A 389 -9.89 16.24 -32.12
N ALA A 390 -9.56 16.02 -33.40
CA ALA A 390 -9.63 17.07 -34.40
C ALA A 390 -11.06 17.59 -34.61
N ASP A 391 -12.06 16.72 -34.47
CA ASP A 391 -13.47 16.97 -34.78
C ASP A 391 -14.39 16.96 -33.55
N ARG A 392 -13.87 16.81 -32.33
CA ARG A 392 -14.70 16.74 -31.11
C ARG A 392 -13.93 17.01 -29.83
N MET A 393 -14.64 17.52 -28.82
CA MET A 393 -14.06 17.80 -27.50
C MET A 393 -13.68 16.52 -26.73
N TRP A 394 -14.47 15.45 -26.88
CA TRP A 394 -14.28 14.21 -26.13
C TRP A 394 -13.94 13.04 -27.05
N GLY A 395 -12.78 12.42 -26.85
CA GLY A 395 -12.56 11.06 -27.34
C GLY A 395 -13.31 10.03 -26.50
N THR A 396 -13.91 9.03 -27.13
CA THR A 396 -14.68 7.98 -26.42
C THR A 396 -14.33 6.55 -26.85
N GLY A 397 -13.54 6.37 -27.91
CA GLY A 397 -13.09 5.05 -28.35
C GLY A 397 -12.24 4.33 -27.30
N ALA A 398 -12.22 3.00 -27.31
CA ALA A 398 -11.32 2.26 -26.42
C ALA A 398 -9.87 2.44 -26.87
N LYS A 399 -8.97 2.84 -25.97
CA LYS A 399 -7.52 2.87 -26.23
C LYS A 399 -6.85 1.69 -25.54
N THR A 400 -6.04 0.95 -26.29
CA THR A 400 -5.39 -0.29 -25.86
C THR A 400 -3.88 -0.15 -25.63
N SER A 401 -3.31 1.05 -25.83
CA SER A 401 -1.88 1.24 -25.62
C SER A 401 -1.55 1.39 -24.13
N ARG A 402 -0.34 0.95 -23.73
CA ARG A 402 0.13 0.96 -22.33
C ARG A 402 0.13 2.34 -21.66
N ALA A 403 0.08 3.42 -22.44
CA ALA A 403 0.03 4.79 -21.94
C ALA A 403 -1.37 5.16 -21.38
N TRP A 404 -2.41 4.42 -21.77
CA TRP A 404 -3.78 4.67 -21.33
C TRP A 404 -4.15 3.78 -20.14
N LYS A 405 -4.82 4.39 -19.17
CA LYS A 405 -5.39 3.73 -18.01
C LYS A 405 -6.90 3.92 -18.03
N VAL A 406 -7.63 2.90 -17.56
CA VAL A 406 -9.10 2.93 -17.47
C VAL A 406 -9.51 2.87 -16.00
N ILE A 407 -10.50 3.67 -15.63
CA ILE A 407 -11.11 3.65 -14.30
C ILE A 407 -12.64 3.58 -14.47
N PRO A 408 -13.34 2.68 -13.75
CA PRO A 408 -12.78 1.57 -12.99
C PRO A 408 -12.13 0.54 -13.94
N ARG A 409 -11.14 -0.21 -13.45
CA ARG A 409 -10.30 -1.12 -14.28
C ARG A 409 -11.09 -2.20 -15.03
N GLU A 410 -12.30 -2.49 -14.57
CA GLU A 410 -13.17 -3.56 -15.07
C GLU A 410 -14.05 -3.12 -16.25
N LYS A 411 -14.27 -1.80 -16.43
CA LYS A 411 -15.08 -1.27 -17.53
C LYS A 411 -14.22 -1.00 -18.76
N LYS A 412 -14.83 -1.12 -19.94
CA LYS A 412 -14.20 -0.77 -21.24
C LYS A 412 -14.83 0.51 -21.78
N GLY A 413 -13.98 1.49 -22.11
CA GLY A 413 -14.43 2.75 -22.70
C GLY A 413 -14.76 3.83 -21.68
N GLY A 414 -15.28 4.96 -22.16
CA GLY A 414 -15.54 6.17 -21.37
C GLY A 414 -14.84 7.41 -21.95
N PRO A 415 -15.20 8.62 -21.47
CA PRO A 415 -14.56 9.85 -21.89
C PRO A 415 -13.04 9.77 -21.68
N MET A 416 -12.31 10.21 -22.69
CA MET A 416 -10.86 10.31 -22.64
C MET A 416 -10.44 11.62 -21.99
N ILE A 417 -9.45 11.53 -21.10
CA ILE A 417 -8.97 12.61 -20.27
C ILE A 417 -7.47 12.77 -20.45
N ALA A 418 -7.06 14.01 -20.68
CA ALA A 418 -5.67 14.45 -20.66
C ALA A 418 -5.30 14.84 -19.23
N ILE A 419 -4.30 14.18 -18.62
CA ILE A 419 -3.72 14.61 -17.34
C ILE A 419 -2.57 15.57 -17.61
N ASN A 420 -2.56 16.68 -16.88
CA ASN A 420 -1.51 17.69 -16.97
C ASN A 420 -0.16 17.07 -16.56
N PRO A 421 0.90 17.18 -17.37
CA PRO A 421 2.24 16.66 -17.01
C PRO A 421 2.77 17.21 -15.68
N ARG A 422 2.34 18.41 -15.26
CA ARG A 422 2.75 19.01 -13.98
C ARG A 422 2.07 18.37 -12.77
N CYS A 423 1.02 17.58 -12.97
CA CYS A 423 0.22 16.95 -11.92
C CYS A 423 0.31 15.41 -11.92
N HIS A 424 1.20 14.82 -12.73
CA HIS A 424 1.22 13.36 -12.99
C HIS A 424 1.48 12.47 -11.76
N ASN A 425 2.06 13.01 -10.69
CA ASN A 425 2.28 12.30 -9.43
C ASN A 425 1.01 12.13 -8.59
N GLN A 426 -0.08 12.80 -8.95
CA GLN A 426 -1.36 12.66 -8.26
C GLN A 426 -2.07 11.38 -8.71
N ARG A 427 -2.60 10.62 -7.74
CA ARG A 427 -3.49 9.49 -8.05
C ARG A 427 -4.81 10.03 -8.58
N VAL A 428 -5.49 9.29 -9.45
CA VAL A 428 -6.79 9.70 -10.02
C VAL A 428 -7.89 8.83 -9.42
N SER A 429 -8.97 9.44 -8.95
CA SER A 429 -10.18 8.77 -8.44
C SER A 429 -11.42 9.25 -9.19
N LEU A 430 -12.48 8.44 -9.14
CA LEU A 430 -13.79 8.82 -9.69
C LEU A 430 -14.69 9.35 -8.58
N ARG A 431 -15.53 10.31 -8.93
CA ARG A 431 -16.67 10.72 -8.11
C ARG A 431 -17.88 9.95 -8.60
N VAL A 432 -18.37 9.01 -7.79
CA VAL A 432 -19.68 8.40 -8.01
C VAL A 432 -20.71 9.43 -7.53
N PHE A 433 -21.56 9.90 -8.43
CA PHE A 433 -22.81 10.51 -7.98
C PHE A 433 -23.72 9.32 -7.66
N ASP A 434 -24.01 9.09 -6.38
CA ASP A 434 -25.03 8.10 -6.00
C ASP A 434 -26.35 8.51 -6.68
N GLN A 435 -26.72 7.81 -7.75
CA GLN A 435 -28.11 7.80 -8.21
C GLN A 435 -28.85 6.86 -7.27
N PRO A 436 -29.96 7.28 -6.64
CA PRO A 436 -30.75 6.37 -5.83
C PRO A 436 -31.32 5.25 -6.72
N ASP A 437 -31.14 4.00 -6.30
CA ASP A 437 -31.71 2.82 -6.93
C ASP A 437 -33.23 3.00 -7.12
N GLU A 438 -33.71 2.87 -8.36
CA GLU A 438 -35.15 2.92 -8.71
C GLU A 438 -35.93 1.65 -8.29
N ASP A 439 -35.35 0.76 -7.49
CA ASP A 439 -35.93 -0.57 -7.23
C ASP A 439 -36.88 -0.68 -6.03
N TYR A 440 -37.34 0.44 -5.44
CA TYR A 440 -38.29 0.42 -4.31
C TYR A 440 -39.73 0.83 -4.66
N ALA A 441 -40.15 0.72 -5.93
CA ALA A 441 -41.52 1.04 -6.33
C ALA A 441 -42.17 -0.03 -7.24
N THR A 442 -42.27 -1.28 -6.79
CA THR A 442 -43.43 -2.14 -7.07
C THR A 442 -43.38 -3.40 -6.21
N ASN A 443 -44.04 -3.37 -5.05
CA ASN A 443 -44.71 -4.55 -4.49
C ASN A 443 -45.66 -4.11 -3.37
N SER A 444 -46.77 -3.50 -3.78
CA SER A 444 -47.95 -3.35 -2.95
C SER A 444 -49.19 -3.42 -3.85
N ASN A 445 -49.70 -4.64 -4.03
CA ASN A 445 -51.12 -4.99 -4.16
C ASN A 445 -51.32 -6.19 -5.10
N SER A 446 -51.63 -7.35 -4.50
CA SER A 446 -52.87 -8.09 -4.76
C SER A 446 -52.81 -9.41 -4.00
N GLY A 447 -53.65 -9.56 -2.98
CA GLY A 447 -53.81 -10.81 -2.27
C GLY A 447 -54.68 -10.71 -1.04
N GLU A 448 -55.95 -10.32 -1.21
CA GLU A 448 -57.07 -10.86 -0.42
C GLU A 448 -58.28 -10.96 -1.37
N ASP A 449 -58.81 -12.20 -1.46
CA ASP A 449 -59.95 -12.75 -2.21
C ASP A 449 -59.95 -12.78 -3.75
#